data_AF-A0A8C3H9E3-F1
#
_entry.id   AF-A0A8C3H9E3-F1
#
_cell.length_a   1.000
_cell.length_b   1.000
_cell.length_c   1.000
_cell.angle_alpha   90.00
_cell.angle_beta   90.00
_cell.angle_gamma   90.00
#
_symmetry.space_group_name_H-M   'P 1'
#
loop_
_entity.id
_entity.type
_entity.pdbx_description
1 polymer ?
#
loop_
_entity_poly.entity_id
_entity_poly.type
_entity_poly.pdbx_seq_one_letter_code
_entity_poly.pdbx_strand_id
1 'polypeptide(L)'
;LRDVGRDESDEGIRKGFDPPSAEALGGAELNLTCSHGSLTTETIFWYRQFPSRGPQYIVSGYQGIFNSIDPEGALHIPEDRKSSTLSLRRVRLADAAVYYCALSDTVGQPGAAPVQ
;
A
#
# COMPACT_ATOMS: atom_id res chain seq x y z
N LEU A 1 47.48 3.57 -48.64
CA LEU A 1 46.05 3.75 -48.94
C LEU A 1 45.42 2.36 -48.91
N ARG A 2 44.93 1.96 -47.75
CA ARG A 2 43.54 2.12 -47.29
C ARG A 2 42.65 0.97 -47.79
N ASP A 3 42.44 0.05 -46.86
CA ASP A 3 41.19 -0.67 -46.59
C ASP A 3 40.61 -1.63 -47.65
N VAL A 4 40.59 -2.93 -47.34
CA VAL A 4 39.43 -3.77 -47.65
C VAL A 4 39.04 -4.52 -46.38
N GLY A 5 37.84 -4.21 -45.91
CA GLY A 5 37.32 -4.53 -44.59
C GLY A 5 37.02 -6.02 -44.38
N ARG A 6 37.23 -6.45 -43.15
CA ARG A 6 36.66 -7.66 -42.56
C ARG A 6 35.20 -7.34 -42.22
N ASP A 7 34.27 -7.80 -43.06
CA ASP A 7 32.84 -7.82 -42.73
C ASP A 7 32.56 -9.12 -41.98
N GLU A 8 32.64 -9.08 -40.65
CA GLU A 8 32.10 -10.15 -39.80
C GLU A 8 30.61 -9.90 -39.64
N SER A 9 29.81 -10.79 -40.22
CA SER A 9 28.37 -10.83 -40.15
C SER A 9 27.88 -10.80 -38.70
N ASP A 10 27.33 -9.67 -38.28
CA ASP A 10 26.64 -9.50 -37.00
C ASP A 10 25.35 -10.34 -37.02
N GLU A 11 25.40 -11.53 -36.44
CA GLU A 11 24.21 -12.29 -36.04
C GLU A 11 23.69 -11.74 -34.70
N GLY A 12 23.25 -10.47 -34.74
CA GLY A 12 22.62 -9.78 -33.62
C GLY A 12 21.17 -10.22 -33.47
N ILE A 13 20.96 -11.30 -32.73
CA ILE A 13 19.66 -11.76 -32.24
C ILE A 13 18.88 -10.57 -31.66
N ARG A 14 17.84 -10.10 -32.35
CA ARG A 14 16.82 -9.23 -31.77
C ARG A 14 16.04 -10.05 -30.75
N LYS A 15 16.58 -10.18 -29.54
CA LYS A 15 15.77 -10.45 -28.34
C LYS A 15 14.88 -9.23 -28.17
N GLY A 16 13.75 -9.21 -28.86
CA GLY A 16 12.61 -8.46 -28.39
C GLY A 16 12.35 -8.96 -26.98
N PHE A 17 12.71 -8.16 -26.00
CA PHE A 17 12.21 -8.34 -24.65
C PHE A 17 10.72 -8.01 -24.76
N ASP A 18 9.90 -9.02 -24.97
CA ASP A 18 8.51 -8.88 -24.59
C ASP A 18 8.56 -8.46 -23.11
N PRO A 19 8.04 -7.28 -22.73
CA PRO A 19 7.76 -7.06 -21.32
C PRO A 19 6.86 -8.22 -20.91
N PRO A 20 7.08 -8.88 -19.75
CA PRO A 20 6.22 -9.98 -19.32
C PRO A 20 4.77 -9.50 -19.41
N SER A 21 4.10 -9.96 -20.46
CA SER A 21 2.86 -9.36 -20.93
C SER A 21 1.79 -9.87 -19.98
N ALA A 22 1.43 -9.03 -19.01
CA ALA A 22 0.15 -9.06 -18.29
C ALA A 22 -0.34 -10.37 -17.63
N GLU A 23 0.46 -11.43 -17.53
CA GLU A 23 -0.03 -12.76 -17.07
C GLU A 23 0.50 -13.23 -15.71
N ALA A 24 1.01 -12.33 -14.86
CA ALA A 24 1.41 -12.67 -13.48
C ALA A 24 0.80 -11.77 -12.39
N LEU A 25 -0.37 -11.18 -12.62
CA LEU A 25 -1.07 -10.34 -11.62
C LEU A 25 -2.29 -11.01 -10.99
N GLY A 26 -2.54 -12.29 -11.30
CA GLY A 26 -3.54 -13.09 -10.61
C GLY A 26 -3.06 -13.51 -9.23
N GLY A 27 -3.19 -12.64 -8.22
CA GLY A 27 -3.05 -13.06 -6.81
C GLY A 27 -1.81 -12.55 -6.06
N ALA A 28 -1.16 -11.48 -6.50
CA ALA A 28 -0.10 -10.86 -5.71
C ALA A 28 -0.67 -10.34 -4.38
N GLU A 29 0.02 -10.68 -3.28
CA GLU A 29 -0.22 -10.10 -1.96
C GLU A 29 0.63 -8.82 -1.84
N LEU A 30 0.01 -7.73 -1.38
CA LEU A 30 0.69 -6.44 -1.18
C LEU A 30 0.66 -6.08 0.29
N ASN A 31 1.83 -5.84 0.88
CA ASN A 31 1.96 -5.39 2.27
C ASN A 31 2.35 -3.91 2.31
N LEU A 32 1.47 -3.10 2.88
CA LEU A 32 1.68 -1.67 3.08
C LEU A 32 1.95 -1.43 4.55
N THR A 33 3.17 -1.03 4.89
CA THR A 33 3.57 -0.76 6.28
C THR A 33 3.58 0.74 6.54
N CYS A 34 2.97 1.14 7.64
CA CYS A 34 3.05 2.49 8.19
C CYS A 34 3.73 2.45 9.56
N SER A 35 4.78 3.23 9.72
CA SER A 35 5.51 3.37 10.98
C SER A 35 4.88 4.49 11.81
N HIS A 36 4.75 4.24 13.11
CA HIS A 36 4.15 5.15 14.07
C HIS A 36 5.18 5.57 15.12
N GLY A 37 4.88 6.67 15.82
CA GLY A 37 5.56 7.03 17.05
C GLY A 37 5.15 6.15 18.22
N SER A 38 5.45 6.60 19.43
CA SER A 38 4.96 5.94 20.64
C SER A 38 3.46 6.20 20.80
N LEU A 39 2.64 5.23 20.41
CA LEU A 39 1.17 5.31 20.56
C LEU A 39 0.75 4.84 21.94
N THR A 40 -0.21 5.54 22.53
CA THR A 40 -0.77 5.21 23.86
C THR A 40 -2.23 4.81 23.73
N THR A 41 -3.08 5.65 23.17
CA THR A 41 -4.54 5.46 23.13
C THR A 41 -5.12 5.62 21.73
N GLU A 42 -4.30 6.01 20.77
CA GLU A 42 -4.73 6.41 19.44
C GLU A 42 -5.18 5.20 18.63
N THR A 43 -6.31 5.27 17.95
CA THR A 43 -6.71 4.19 17.05
C THR A 43 -6.03 4.37 15.69
N ILE A 44 -5.53 3.29 15.09
CA ILE A 44 -4.89 3.31 13.77
C ILE A 44 -5.96 3.03 12.71
N PHE A 45 -6.01 3.87 11.69
CA PHE A 45 -6.94 3.77 10.56
C PHE A 45 -6.16 3.62 9.26
N TRP A 46 -6.74 2.87 8.32
CA TRP A 46 -6.27 2.77 6.95
C TRP A 46 -7.35 3.23 5.97
N TYR A 47 -6.91 3.99 4.98
CA TYR A 47 -7.72 4.55 3.92
C TYR A 47 -7.08 4.27 2.55
N ARG A 48 -7.91 4.23 1.50
CA ARG A 48 -7.47 4.33 0.10
C ARG A 48 -8.07 5.57 -0.54
N GLN A 49 -7.37 6.14 -1.51
CA GLN A 49 -7.84 7.26 -2.31
C GLN A 49 -7.57 7.00 -3.78
N PHE A 50 -8.65 6.87 -4.54
CA PHE A 50 -8.59 6.85 -6.00
C PHE A 50 -8.40 8.27 -6.55
N PRO A 51 -7.82 8.41 -7.76
CA PRO A 51 -7.75 9.70 -8.44
C PRO A 51 -9.09 10.41 -8.45
N SER A 52 -9.11 11.72 -8.17
CA SER A 52 -10.32 12.56 -8.12
C SER A 52 -11.39 12.20 -7.08
N ARG A 53 -11.10 11.29 -6.14
CA ARG A 53 -12.00 10.93 -5.02
C ARG A 53 -11.42 11.36 -3.68
N GLY A 54 -12.28 11.51 -2.67
CA GLY A 54 -11.85 11.65 -1.29
C GLY A 54 -11.31 10.33 -0.70
N PRO A 55 -10.63 10.37 0.45
CA PRO A 55 -10.22 9.16 1.18
C PRO A 55 -11.41 8.27 1.52
N GLN A 56 -11.26 6.97 1.29
CA GLN A 56 -12.25 5.94 1.59
C GLN A 56 -11.69 5.04 2.69
N TYR A 57 -12.46 4.88 3.76
CA TYR A 57 -12.10 4.02 4.88
C TYR A 57 -12.01 2.55 4.46
N ILE A 58 -10.98 1.86 4.94
CA ILE A 58 -10.78 0.43 4.73
C ILE A 58 -11.03 -0.33 6.04
N VAL A 59 -10.18 -0.07 7.04
CA VAL A 59 -10.16 -0.82 8.31
C VAL A 59 -9.43 0.01 9.38
N SER A 60 -9.78 -0.23 10.65
CA SER A 60 -9.10 0.35 11.81
C SER A 60 -8.91 -0.67 12.91
N GLY A 61 -7.96 -0.41 13.79
CA GLY A 61 -7.70 -1.26 14.95
C GLY A 61 -6.79 -0.58 15.96
N TYR A 62 -6.69 -1.21 17.13
CA TYR A 62 -5.82 -0.76 18.22
C TYR A 62 -4.55 -1.60 18.32
N GLN A 63 -4.71 -2.92 18.47
CA GLN A 63 -3.66 -3.94 18.53
C GLN A 63 -4.27 -5.27 18.07
N GLY A 64 -3.56 -6.06 17.27
CA GLY A 64 -4.03 -7.35 16.77
C GLY A 64 -4.27 -7.39 15.27
N ILE A 65 -5.18 -8.27 14.83
CA ILE A 65 -5.45 -8.55 13.42
C ILE A 65 -6.92 -8.24 13.11
N PHE A 66 -7.16 -7.42 12.09
CA PHE A 66 -8.48 -6.95 11.71
C PHE A 66 -8.73 -7.21 10.22
N ASN A 67 -9.76 -7.96 9.89
CA ASN A 67 -10.06 -8.30 8.49
C ASN A 67 -10.62 -7.09 7.73
N SER A 68 -10.24 -6.98 6.46
CA SER A 68 -10.75 -6.00 5.50
C SER A 68 -11.49 -6.73 4.39
N ILE A 69 -12.67 -6.23 4.02
CA ILE A 69 -13.52 -6.83 2.98
C ILE A 69 -13.23 -6.21 1.60
N ASP A 70 -13.06 -4.88 1.56
CA ASP A 70 -12.80 -4.13 0.33
C ASP A 70 -11.79 -2.99 0.59
N PRO A 71 -10.55 -3.09 0.11
CA PRO A 71 -9.97 -4.26 -0.57
C PRO A 71 -9.87 -5.48 0.36
N GLU A 72 -9.95 -6.70 -0.18
CA GLU A 72 -9.81 -7.91 0.65
C GLU A 72 -8.43 -7.97 1.27
N GLY A 73 -8.37 -8.20 2.57
CA GLY A 73 -7.08 -8.19 3.27
C GLY A 73 -7.20 -8.27 4.79
N ALA A 74 -6.12 -7.89 5.45
CA ALA A 74 -6.07 -7.76 6.90
C ALA A 74 -5.12 -6.63 7.32
N LEU A 75 -5.50 -5.93 8.38
CA LEU A 75 -4.64 -5.01 9.11
C LEU A 75 -4.00 -5.75 10.29
N HIS A 76 -2.68 -5.75 10.34
CA HIS A 76 -1.87 -6.27 11.43
C HIS A 76 -1.25 -5.12 12.22
N ILE A 77 -1.49 -5.07 13.53
CA ILE A 77 -0.88 -4.12 14.44
C ILE A 77 -0.15 -4.92 15.54
N PRO A 78 1.20 -4.87 15.60
CA PRO A 78 1.98 -5.54 16.64
C PRO A 78 1.69 -4.97 18.03
N GLU A 79 2.10 -5.72 19.05
CA GLU A 79 1.89 -5.34 20.46
C GLU A 79 2.56 -4.03 20.86
N ASP A 80 3.73 -3.72 20.28
CA ASP A 80 4.42 -2.45 20.55
C ASP A 80 3.77 -1.25 19.86
N ARG A 81 2.83 -1.50 18.94
CA ARG A 81 2.05 -0.51 18.18
C ARG A 81 2.92 0.53 17.44
N LYS A 82 4.20 0.21 17.21
CA LYS A 82 5.14 1.10 16.49
C LYS A 82 4.96 1.05 14.98
N SER A 83 4.13 0.14 14.49
CA SER A 83 3.79 0.05 13.09
C SER A 83 2.39 -0.50 12.91
N SER A 84 1.92 -0.45 11.69
CA SER A 84 0.74 -1.18 11.24
C SER A 84 0.96 -1.62 9.80
N THR A 85 0.58 -2.85 9.48
CA THR A 85 0.71 -3.41 8.15
C THR A 85 -0.65 -3.76 7.60
N LEU A 86 -1.03 -3.16 6.48
CA LEU A 86 -2.20 -3.54 5.70
C LEU A 86 -1.78 -4.52 4.61
N SER A 87 -2.18 -5.78 4.76
CA SER A 87 -1.96 -6.87 3.80
C SER A 87 -3.17 -6.99 2.89
N LEU A 88 -3.01 -6.70 1.60
CA LEU A 88 -4.04 -6.83 0.58
C LEU A 88 -3.87 -8.13 -0.18
N ARG A 89 -4.96 -8.85 -0.38
CA ARG A 89 -5.02 -10.12 -1.10
C ARG A 89 -5.67 -9.91 -2.45
N ARG A 90 -5.28 -10.76 -3.42
CA ARG A 90 -5.85 -10.76 -4.78
C ARG A 90 -5.82 -9.37 -5.42
N VAL A 91 -4.73 -8.62 -5.24
CA VAL A 91 -4.60 -7.24 -5.73
C VAL A 91 -4.75 -7.19 -7.25
N ARG A 92 -5.62 -6.30 -7.72
CA ARG A 92 -5.92 -6.07 -9.14
C ARG A 92 -5.51 -4.67 -9.54
N LEU A 93 -5.47 -4.42 -10.85
CA LEU A 93 -5.27 -3.06 -11.38
C LEU A 93 -6.33 -2.07 -10.85
N ALA A 94 -7.54 -2.55 -10.55
CA ALA A 94 -8.61 -1.75 -9.97
C ALA A 94 -8.32 -1.28 -8.53
N ASP A 95 -7.38 -1.91 -7.82
CA ASP A 95 -6.98 -1.52 -6.46
C ASP A 95 -5.85 -0.47 -6.45
N ALA A 96 -5.41 -0.02 -7.64
CA ALA A 96 -4.41 1.02 -7.79
C ALA A 96 -4.94 2.36 -7.26
N ALA A 97 -4.44 2.75 -6.09
CA ALA A 97 -4.83 3.94 -5.34
C ALA A 97 -3.66 4.41 -4.48
N VAL A 98 -3.77 5.62 -3.91
CA VAL A 98 -2.89 6.03 -2.81
C VAL A 98 -3.48 5.51 -1.50
N TYR A 99 -2.65 4.92 -0.66
CA TYR A 99 -3.07 4.40 0.64
C TYR A 99 -2.51 5.26 1.76
N TYR A 100 -3.35 5.54 2.76
CA TYR A 100 -3.02 6.39 3.89
C TYR A 100 -3.29 5.67 5.20
N CYS A 101 -2.32 5.72 6.10
CA CYS A 101 -2.56 5.46 7.52
C CYS A 101 -2.85 6.78 8.24
N ALA A 102 -3.72 6.74 9.25
CA ALA A 102 -3.99 7.88 10.11
C ALA A 102 -4.19 7.43 11.56
N LEU A 103 -4.01 8.37 12.49
CA LEU A 103 -4.22 8.18 13.91
C LEU A 103 -5.39 9.07 14.35
N SER A 104 -6.28 8.55 15.18
CA SER A 104 -7.25 9.40 15.90
C SER A 104 -6.79 9.56 17.34
N ASP A 105 -6.62 10.80 17.78
CA ASP A 105 -6.46 11.11 19.20
C ASP A 105 -7.77 10.75 19.92
N THR A 106 -7.67 9.80 20.85
CA THR A 106 -8.78 9.41 21.71
C THR A 106 -8.74 10.26 22.98
N VAL A 107 -8.64 11.58 22.88
CA VAL A 107 -8.82 12.45 24.05
C VAL A 107 -10.31 12.49 24.38
N GLY A 108 -10.71 11.74 25.41
CA GLY A 108 -12.02 11.86 26.02
C GLY A 108 -12.20 13.24 26.67
N GLN A 109 -13.17 14.00 26.13
CA GLN A 109 -13.74 15.27 26.61
C GLN A 109 -12.91 16.56 26.46
N PRO A 110 -13.48 17.61 25.86
CA PRO A 110 -13.63 18.87 26.55
C PRO A 110 -14.88 18.75 27.44
N GLY A 111 -14.69 18.84 28.76
CA GLY A 111 -15.79 19.28 29.60
C GLY A 111 -16.34 20.57 29.00
N ALA A 112 -17.59 20.54 28.55
CA ALA A 112 -18.33 21.75 28.28
C ALA A 112 -18.46 22.48 29.62
N ALA A 113 -17.50 23.34 29.93
CA ALA A 113 -17.75 24.40 30.89
C ALA A 113 -18.76 25.34 30.20
N PRO A 114 -19.93 25.59 30.80
CA PRO A 114 -20.81 26.62 30.29
C PRO A 114 -20.07 27.94 30.42
N VAL A 115 -19.85 28.63 29.30
CA VAL A 115 -19.52 30.05 29.32
C VAL A 115 -20.85 30.76 29.52
N GLN A 116 -20.95 31.45 30.66
CA GLN A 116 -22.01 32.38 31.02
C GLN A 116 -21.82 33.70 30.28
#